data_AF-A0A7V1LQ97-F1
#
_entry.id   AF-A0A7V1LQ97-F1
#
_cell.length_a   1.000
_cell.length_b   1.000
_cell.length_c   1.000
_cell.angle_alpha   90.00
_cell.angle_beta   90.00
_cell.angle_gamma   90.00
#
_symmetry.space_group_name_H-M   'P 1'
#
loop_
_entity.id
_entity.type
_entity.pdbx_description
1 polymer ?
#
loop_
_entity_poly.entity_id
_entity_poly.type
_entity_poly.pdbx_seq_one_letter_code
_entity_poly.pdbx_strand_id
1 'polypeptide(L)'
;MEKHQPLITYLLTFIVFAIFLKLLGIIDFANSEILGYALIFYGISSVYLSLEENYKLFLFTGTIAFLIGVVLFLINYFSFYHLSAIIVPALLFILGISFLMLFINDKSYIIGLLLFIIFSIIGLLLTIKQGTISLISFLRSIVDIFNVYWSILIAIMVILFVIKRSNRKREKK
;
A
#
# COMPACT_ATOMS: atom_id res chain seq x y z
N MET A 1 -14.22 -15.49 11.10
CA MET A 1 -12.91 -16.16 11.30
C MET A 1 -12.56 -17.15 10.18
N GLU A 2 -13.51 -17.87 9.57
CA GLU A 2 -13.22 -18.86 8.51
C GLU A 2 -12.61 -18.29 7.21
N LYS A 3 -12.98 -17.07 6.79
CA LYS A 3 -12.42 -16.43 5.57
C LYS A 3 -10.92 -16.09 5.64
N HIS A 4 -10.35 -15.92 6.84
CA HIS A 4 -8.94 -15.53 6.99
C HIS A 4 -7.97 -16.71 7.03
N GLN A 5 -8.44 -17.91 7.38
CA GLN A 5 -7.63 -19.14 7.36
C GLN A 5 -7.00 -19.44 5.99
N PRO A 6 -7.74 -19.43 4.86
CA PRO A 6 -7.15 -19.72 3.55
C PRO A 6 -6.08 -18.69 3.16
N LEU A 7 -6.25 -17.42 3.56
CA LEU A 7 -5.29 -16.36 3.27
C LEU A 7 -3.94 -16.62 3.93
N ILE A 8 -3.94 -17.02 5.21
CA ILE A 8 -2.71 -17.38 5.94
C ILE A 8 -2.06 -18.60 5.28
N THR A 9 -2.84 -19.60 4.88
CA THR A 9 -2.33 -20.80 4.21
C THR A 9 -1.68 -20.46 2.85
N TYR A 10 -2.32 -19.63 2.02
CA TYR A 10 -1.74 -19.19 0.76
C TYR A 10 -0.45 -18.40 0.98
N LEU A 11 -0.42 -17.55 2.01
CA LEU A 11 0.75 -16.74 2.31
C LEU A 11 1.93 -17.58 2.79
N LEU A 12 1.69 -18.55 3.67
CA LEU A 12 2.70 -19.51 4.10
C LEU A 12 3.21 -20.34 2.92
N THR A 13 2.31 -20.79 2.04
CA THR A 13 2.68 -21.54 0.83
C THR A 13 3.57 -20.70 -0.07
N PHE A 14 3.22 -19.42 -0.29
CA PHE A 14 4.02 -18.48 -1.06
C PHE A 14 5.42 -18.27 -0.46
N ILE A 15 5.51 -18.05 0.85
CA ILE A 15 6.80 -17.85 1.54
C ILE A 15 7.68 -19.09 1.44
N VAL A 16 7.14 -20.28 1.74
CA VAL A 16 7.89 -21.54 1.67
C VAL A 16 8.38 -21.80 0.25
N PHE A 17 7.52 -21.58 -0.75
CA PHE A 17 7.89 -21.75 -2.15
C PHE A 17 8.95 -20.75 -2.62
N ALA A 18 8.84 -19.48 -2.24
CA ALA A 18 9.83 -18.46 -2.56
C ALA A 18 11.21 -18.77 -1.92
N ILE A 19 11.23 -19.21 -0.66
CA ILE A 19 12.47 -19.64 0.01
C ILE A 19 13.06 -20.86 -0.70
N PHE A 20 12.23 -21.84 -1.07
CA PHE A 20 12.68 -23.03 -1.80
C PHE A 20 13.31 -22.69 -3.15
N LEU A 21 12.67 -21.82 -3.95
CA LEU A 21 13.23 -21.34 -5.22
C LEU A 21 14.56 -20.60 -5.04
N LYS A 22 14.69 -19.82 -3.97
CA LYS A 22 15.94 -19.13 -3.63
C LYS A 22 17.06 -20.11 -3.27
N LEU A 23 16.76 -21.14 -2.49
CA LEU A 23 17.73 -22.20 -2.15
C LEU A 23 18.21 -22.98 -3.38
N LEU A 24 17.35 -23.12 -4.41
CA LEU A 24 17.71 -23.72 -5.69
C LEU A 24 18.51 -22.78 -6.61
N GLY A 25 18.71 -21.51 -6.23
CA GLY A 25 19.39 -20.52 -7.07
C GLY A 25 18.59 -20.07 -8.29
N ILE A 26 17.28 -20.34 -8.33
CA ILE A 26 16.40 -19.93 -9.45
C ILE A 26 16.11 -18.42 -9.38
N ILE A 27 16.02 -17.89 -8.17
CA ILE A 27 15.80 -16.46 -7.90
C ILE A 27 16.89 -15.92 -6.97
N ASP A 28 17.33 -14.69 -7.23
CA ASP A 28 18.39 -14.01 -6.45
C ASP A 28 17.84 -12.81 -5.65
N PHE A 29 16.60 -12.91 -5.19
CA PHE A 29 15.95 -11.84 -4.43
C PHE A 29 16.51 -11.75 -3.02
N ALA A 30 16.71 -10.51 -2.52
CA ALA A 30 17.06 -10.30 -1.12
C ALA A 30 15.95 -10.79 -0.17
N ASN A 31 16.29 -11.13 1.07
CA ASN A 31 15.29 -11.57 2.06
C ASN A 31 14.26 -10.47 2.35
N SER A 32 14.70 -9.21 2.32
CA SER A 32 13.87 -8.01 2.41
C SER A 32 12.84 -7.91 1.27
N GLU A 33 13.18 -8.34 0.06
CA GLU A 33 12.26 -8.35 -1.09
C GLU A 33 11.18 -9.41 -0.92
N ILE A 34 11.55 -10.64 -0.54
CA ILE A 34 10.60 -11.73 -0.30
C ILE A 34 9.61 -11.33 0.81
N LEU A 35 10.13 -10.74 1.90
CA LEU A 35 9.29 -10.20 2.98
C LEU A 35 8.40 -9.06 2.49
N GLY A 36 8.93 -8.16 1.65
CA GLY A 36 8.17 -7.09 1.02
C GLY A 36 6.99 -7.60 0.21
N TYR A 37 7.20 -8.60 -0.66
CA TYR A 37 6.13 -9.22 -1.44
C TYR A 37 5.10 -9.92 -0.56
N ALA A 38 5.53 -10.66 0.46
CA ALA A 38 4.62 -11.31 1.39
C ALA A 38 3.75 -10.28 2.13
N LEU A 39 4.32 -9.16 2.58
CA LEU A 39 3.60 -8.08 3.25
C LEU A 39 2.63 -7.34 2.31
N ILE A 40 3.02 -7.10 1.05
CA ILE A 40 2.13 -6.52 0.04
C ILE A 40 0.91 -7.42 -0.16
N PHE A 41 1.15 -8.73 -0.37
CA PHE A 41 0.09 -9.70 -0.59
C PHE A 41 -0.83 -9.84 0.63
N TYR A 42 -0.25 -9.97 1.83
CA TYR A 42 -1.00 -10.00 3.08
C TYR A 42 -1.86 -8.75 3.24
N GLY A 43 -1.23 -7.58 3.10
CA GLY A 43 -1.83 -6.30 3.39
C GLY A 43 -2.99 -5.98 2.45
N ILE A 44 -2.81 -6.17 1.15
CA ILE A 44 -3.89 -5.90 0.17
C ILE A 44 -5.08 -6.85 0.38
N SER A 45 -4.83 -8.13 0.63
CA SER A 45 -5.90 -9.09 0.87
C SER A 45 -6.61 -8.85 2.21
N SER A 46 -5.86 -8.48 3.27
CA SER A 46 -6.44 -8.09 4.56
C SER A 46 -7.31 -6.84 4.43
N VAL A 47 -6.84 -5.81 3.72
CA VAL A 47 -7.61 -4.58 3.46
C VAL A 47 -8.88 -4.91 2.69
N TYR A 48 -8.79 -5.69 1.60
CA TYR A 48 -9.95 -6.05 0.79
C TYR A 48 -11.04 -6.77 1.59
N LEU A 49 -10.67 -7.80 2.36
CA LEU A 49 -11.63 -8.54 3.19
C LEU A 49 -12.23 -7.66 4.30
N SER A 50 -11.43 -6.80 4.91
CA SER A 50 -11.87 -5.95 6.03
C SER A 50 -12.73 -4.78 5.59
N LEU A 51 -12.64 -4.35 4.32
CA LEU A 51 -13.53 -3.34 3.76
C LEU A 51 -14.98 -3.85 3.67
N GLU A 52 -15.18 -5.12 3.37
CA GLU A 52 -16.52 -5.75 3.30
C GLU A 52 -17.13 -5.91 4.70
N GLU A 53 -16.33 -6.32 5.68
CA GLU A 53 -16.79 -6.72 7.01
C GLU A 53 -16.66 -5.57 8.06
N ASN A 54 -16.20 -4.38 7.64
CA ASN A 54 -15.96 -3.20 8.48
C ASN A 54 -15.06 -3.44 9.71
N TYR A 55 -14.12 -4.38 9.60
CA TYR A 55 -13.15 -4.66 10.67
C TYR A 55 -12.02 -3.62 10.69
N LYS A 56 -12.26 -2.53 11.40
CA LYS A 56 -11.37 -1.36 11.53
C LYS A 56 -9.91 -1.69 11.85
N LEU A 57 -9.69 -2.59 12.81
CA LEU A 57 -8.33 -2.94 13.23
C LEU A 57 -7.54 -3.69 12.14
N PHE A 58 -8.22 -4.55 11.38
CA PHE A 58 -7.61 -5.26 10.24
C PHE A 58 -7.43 -4.36 9.01
N LEU A 59 -8.29 -3.35 8.82
CA LEU A 59 -8.05 -2.28 7.84
C LEU A 59 -6.78 -1.51 8.15
N PHE A 60 -6.62 -1.07 9.40
CA PHE A 60 -5.45 -0.30 9.82
C PHE A 60 -4.16 -1.13 9.72
N THR A 61 -4.12 -2.30 10.35
CA THR A 61 -2.93 -3.16 10.35
C THR A 61 -2.62 -3.74 8.96
N GLY A 62 -3.64 -4.06 8.16
CA GLY A 62 -3.47 -4.49 6.77
C GLY A 62 -2.89 -3.38 5.89
N THR A 63 -3.33 -2.14 6.07
CA THR A 63 -2.79 -0.97 5.36
C THR A 63 -1.33 -0.73 5.75
N ILE A 64 -1.00 -0.80 7.05
CA ILE A 64 0.39 -0.72 7.53
C ILE A 64 1.24 -1.81 6.88
N ALA A 65 0.81 -3.07 6.94
CA ALA A 65 1.55 -4.19 6.38
C ALA A 65 1.78 -4.00 4.87
N PHE A 66 0.74 -3.62 4.12
CA PHE A 66 0.82 -3.33 2.70
C PHE A 66 1.87 -2.25 2.41
N LEU A 67 1.81 -1.11 3.10
CA LEU A 67 2.70 0.02 2.83
C LEU A 67 4.14 -0.25 3.29
N ILE A 68 4.35 -0.97 4.40
CA ILE A 68 5.70 -1.44 4.78
C ILE A 68 6.25 -2.36 3.67
N GLY A 69 5.43 -3.26 3.15
CA GLY A 69 5.82 -4.12 2.04
C GLY A 69 6.23 -3.32 0.79
N VAL A 70 5.49 -2.26 0.45
CA VAL A 70 5.84 -1.33 -0.64
C VAL A 70 7.16 -0.61 -0.34
N VAL A 71 7.39 -0.13 0.88
CA VAL A 71 8.65 0.53 1.26
C VAL A 71 9.83 -0.43 1.13
N LEU A 72 9.70 -1.67 1.60
CA LEU A 72 10.73 -2.69 1.43
C LEU A 72 11.00 -2.95 -0.06
N PHE A 73 9.97 -3.10 -0.87
CA PHE A 73 10.13 -3.26 -2.32
C PHE A 73 10.91 -2.08 -2.94
N LEU A 74 10.53 -0.85 -2.63
CA LEU A 74 11.19 0.35 -3.15
C LEU A 74 12.66 0.41 -2.75
N ILE A 75 13.00 0.12 -1.49
CA ILE A 75 14.38 0.16 -0.98
C ILE A 75 15.31 -0.83 -1.68
N ASN A 76 14.79 -1.98 -2.13
CA ASN A 76 15.63 -2.97 -2.83
C ASN A 76 15.75 -2.67 -4.33
N TYR A 77 14.75 -2.02 -4.95
CA TYR A 77 14.75 -1.73 -6.39
C TYR A 77 15.28 -0.34 -6.75
N PHE A 78 15.30 0.61 -5.81
CA PHE A 78 15.76 1.98 -6.04
C PHE A 78 16.93 2.32 -5.12
N SER A 79 17.95 2.98 -5.68
CA SER A 79 19.10 3.46 -4.93
C SER A 79 18.76 4.76 -4.19
N PHE A 80 18.68 4.70 -2.87
CA PHE A 80 18.49 5.86 -2.01
C PHE A 80 19.82 6.35 -1.44
N TYR A 81 20.15 7.62 -1.65
CA TYR A 81 21.39 8.24 -1.15
C TYR A 81 21.49 8.25 0.38
N HIS A 82 20.38 8.54 1.06
CA HIS A 82 20.31 8.60 2.53
C HIS A 82 19.08 7.85 3.03
N LEU A 83 19.20 6.53 3.12
CA LEU A 83 18.08 5.67 3.52
C LEU A 83 17.51 6.06 4.89
N SER A 84 18.38 6.36 5.86
CA SER A 84 17.99 6.80 7.21
C SER A 84 17.13 8.06 7.20
N ALA A 85 17.31 8.94 6.21
CA ALA A 85 16.57 10.19 6.12
C ALA A 85 15.11 10.02 5.69
N ILE A 86 14.79 8.86 5.09
CA ILE A 86 13.49 8.58 4.47
C ILE A 86 12.60 7.73 5.39
N ILE A 87 13.19 7.00 6.34
CA ILE A 87 12.46 6.10 7.25
C ILE A 87 11.37 6.86 8.03
N VAL A 88 11.73 7.96 8.71
CA VAL A 88 10.77 8.70 9.54
C VAL A 88 9.65 9.34 8.70
N PRO A 89 9.94 10.07 7.60
CA PRO A 89 8.90 10.52 6.69
C PRO A 89 8.00 9.39 6.18
N ALA A 90 8.56 8.25 5.76
CA ALA A 90 7.79 7.12 5.27
C ALA A 90 6.84 6.57 6.34
N LEU A 91 7.31 6.43 7.60
CA LEU A 91 6.46 6.02 8.72
C LEU A 91 5.28 6.98 8.95
N LEU A 92 5.50 8.29 8.83
CA LEU A 92 4.43 9.27 8.95
C LEU A 92 3.41 9.13 7.81
N PHE A 93 3.86 8.97 6.57
CA PHE A 93 2.95 8.69 5.44
C PHE A 93 2.16 7.39 5.64
N ILE A 94 2.83 6.32 6.11
CA ILE A 94 2.19 5.05 6.43
C ILE A 94 1.09 5.23 7.48
N LEU A 95 1.39 5.92 8.58
CA LEU A 95 0.42 6.19 9.64
C LEU A 95 -0.74 7.05 9.13
N GLY A 96 -0.45 8.09 8.36
CA GLY A 96 -1.47 8.96 7.77
C GLY A 96 -2.45 8.19 6.90
N ILE A 97 -1.95 7.39 5.95
CA ILE A 97 -2.80 6.58 5.07
C ILE A 97 -3.56 5.51 5.86
N SER A 98 -2.93 4.91 6.88
CA SER A 98 -3.58 3.92 7.73
C SER A 98 -4.73 4.50 8.54
N PHE A 99 -4.59 5.72 9.08
CA PHE A 99 -5.69 6.44 9.73
C PHE A 99 -6.81 6.82 8.75
N LEU A 100 -6.46 7.20 7.51
CA LEU A 100 -7.46 7.44 6.47
C LEU A 100 -8.29 6.17 6.21
N MET A 101 -7.61 5.05 6.02
CA MET A 101 -8.25 3.74 5.78
C MET A 101 -9.07 3.25 6.98
N LEU A 102 -8.64 3.55 8.21
CA LEU A 102 -9.35 3.19 9.43
C LEU A 102 -10.77 3.79 9.49
N PHE A 103 -10.95 5.01 8.99
CA PHE A 103 -12.21 5.75 9.04
C PHE A 103 -12.93 5.86 7.69
N ILE A 104 -12.48 5.13 6.65
CA ILE A 104 -12.95 5.31 5.28
C ILE A 104 -14.46 5.03 5.11
N ASN A 105 -15.01 4.10 5.89
CA ASN A 105 -16.42 3.72 5.87
C ASN A 105 -17.24 4.37 7.01
N ASP A 106 -16.62 5.19 7.85
CA ASP A 106 -17.29 5.81 8.99
C ASP A 106 -17.75 7.24 8.68
N LYS A 107 -18.77 7.70 9.41
CA LYS A 107 -19.14 9.13 9.45
C LYS A 107 -18.00 10.02 9.96
N SER A 108 -17.06 9.42 10.68
CA SER A 108 -15.84 10.06 11.20
C SER A 108 -14.69 10.14 10.17
N TYR A 109 -14.95 9.91 8.87
CA TYR A 109 -13.93 10.01 7.80
C TYR A 109 -13.14 11.32 7.85
N ILE A 110 -13.77 12.42 8.28
CA ILE A 110 -13.14 13.73 8.42
C ILE A 110 -11.95 13.65 9.39
N ILE A 111 -12.06 12.90 10.49
CA ILE A 111 -10.98 12.71 11.46
C ILE A 111 -9.80 11.98 10.80
N GLY A 112 -10.09 10.89 10.07
CA GLY A 112 -9.08 10.16 9.31
C GLY A 112 -8.38 11.02 8.27
N LEU A 113 -9.13 11.86 7.55
CA LEU A 113 -8.60 12.82 6.59
C LEU A 113 -7.71 13.87 7.27
N LEU A 114 -8.11 14.39 8.41
CA LEU A 114 -7.35 15.39 9.16
C LEU A 114 -6.02 14.79 9.65
N LEU A 115 -6.05 13.58 10.22
CA LEU A 115 -4.84 12.86 10.61
C LEU A 115 -3.92 12.59 9.41
N PHE A 116 -4.49 12.12 8.29
CA PHE A 116 -3.74 11.93 7.04
C PHE A 116 -3.03 13.21 6.59
N ILE A 117 -3.74 14.34 6.57
CA ILE A 117 -3.18 15.64 6.19
C ILE A 117 -2.06 16.04 7.15
N ILE A 118 -2.29 15.96 8.47
CA ILE A 118 -1.28 16.30 9.48
C ILE A 118 -0.02 15.47 9.30
N PHE A 119 -0.15 14.13 9.26
CA PHE A 119 1.01 13.25 9.13
C PHE A 119 1.73 13.43 7.79
N SER A 120 0.99 13.65 6.70
CA SER A 120 1.57 13.89 5.37
C SER A 120 2.34 15.21 5.30
N ILE A 121 1.80 16.28 5.90
CA ILE A 121 2.49 17.59 5.96
C ILE A 121 3.76 17.46 6.80
N ILE A 122 3.70 16.82 7.97
CA ILE A 122 4.88 16.64 8.82
C ILE A 122 5.93 15.78 8.10
N GLY A 123 5.52 14.68 7.47
CA GLY A 123 6.42 13.81 6.69
C GLY A 123 7.09 14.56 5.54
N LEU A 124 6.33 15.37 4.80
CA LEU A 124 6.84 16.19 3.71
C LEU A 124 7.82 17.26 4.21
N LEU A 125 7.50 17.97 5.29
CA LEU A 125 8.39 18.97 5.89
C LEU A 125 9.71 18.34 6.36
N LEU A 126 9.66 17.15 6.97
CA LEU A 126 10.86 16.42 7.37
C LEU A 126 11.70 15.97 6.17
N THR A 127 11.05 15.57 5.08
CA THR A 127 11.73 15.19 3.83
C THR A 127 12.49 16.38 3.23
N ILE A 128 11.85 17.56 3.23
CA ILE A 128 12.46 18.81 2.76
C ILE A 128 13.62 19.23 3.66
N LYS A 129 13.43 19.23 4.98
CA LYS A 129 14.45 19.65 5.95
C LYS A 129 15.73 18.79 5.86
N GLN A 130 15.58 17.51 5.54
CA GLN A 130 16.72 16.59 5.40
C GLN A 130 17.44 16.73 4.05
N GLY A 131 17.06 17.71 3.22
CA GLY A 131 17.74 18.02 1.96
C GLY A 131 17.56 16.96 0.87
N THR A 132 16.70 15.97 1.10
CA THR A 132 16.50 14.86 0.16
C THR A 132 15.69 15.28 -1.06
N ILE A 133 14.72 16.19 -0.90
CA ILE A 133 13.80 16.62 -1.96
C ILE A 133 13.42 18.09 -1.74
N SER A 134 13.39 18.91 -2.79
CA SER A 134 12.81 20.25 -2.76
C SER A 134 11.31 20.23 -3.08
N LEU A 135 10.52 21.17 -2.58
CA LEU A 135 9.07 21.25 -2.85
C LEU A 135 8.77 21.25 -4.37
N ILE A 136 9.60 21.96 -5.14
CA ILE A 136 9.50 22.04 -6.60
C ILE A 136 9.78 20.68 -7.24
N SER A 137 10.84 19.98 -6.80
CA SER A 137 11.17 18.64 -7.29
C SER A 137 10.09 17.62 -6.96
N PHE A 138 9.47 17.73 -5.78
CA PHE A 138 8.36 16.87 -5.36
C PHE A 138 7.13 17.07 -6.26
N LEU A 139 6.71 18.32 -6.47
CA LEU A 139 5.57 18.64 -7.34
C LEU A 139 5.81 18.20 -8.78
N ARG A 140 7.03 18.40 -9.31
CA ARG A 140 7.39 17.92 -10.64
C ARG A 140 7.29 16.39 -10.72
N SER A 141 7.78 15.67 -9.70
CA SER A 141 7.71 14.22 -9.64
C SER A 141 6.26 13.70 -9.64
N ILE A 142 5.33 14.39 -8.95
CA ILE A 142 3.89 14.05 -9.01
C ILE A 142 3.35 14.19 -10.43
N VAL A 143 3.69 15.28 -11.11
CA VAL A 143 3.25 15.52 -12.50
C VAL A 143 3.84 14.47 -13.44
N ASP A 144 5.11 14.11 -13.27
CA ASP A 144 5.77 13.09 -14.09
C ASP A 144 5.12 11.72 -13.90
N ILE A 145 4.86 11.31 -12.65
CA ILE A 145 4.12 10.08 -12.34
C ILE A 145 2.74 10.12 -12.99
N PHE A 146 2.01 11.23 -12.87
CA PHE A 146 0.68 11.34 -13.45
C PHE A 146 0.73 11.21 -14.98
N ASN A 147 1.68 11.87 -15.65
CA ASN A 147 1.86 11.81 -17.09
C ASN A 147 2.23 10.41 -17.59
N VAL A 148 2.95 9.61 -16.81
CA VAL A 148 3.29 8.23 -17.16
C VAL A 148 2.11 7.29 -16.92
N TYR A 149 1.40 7.44 -15.80
CA TYR A 149 0.47 6.42 -15.31
C TYR A 149 -1.03 6.75 -15.46
N TRP A 150 -1.41 7.93 -15.99
CA TRP A 150 -2.82 8.30 -16.17
C TRP A 150 -3.62 7.28 -17.00
N SER A 151 -3.00 6.66 -18.01
CA SER A 151 -3.64 5.64 -18.85
C SER A 151 -4.05 4.40 -18.06
N ILE A 152 -3.25 4.01 -17.05
CA ILE A 152 -3.56 2.89 -16.16
C ILE A 152 -4.76 3.24 -15.28
N LEU A 153 -4.82 4.46 -14.75
CA LEU A 153 -5.95 4.94 -13.95
C LEU A 153 -7.27 4.90 -14.75
N ILE A 154 -7.23 5.29 -16.03
CA ILE A 154 -8.41 5.21 -16.91
C ILE A 154 -8.83 3.75 -17.11
N ALA A 155 -7.88 2.85 -17.40
CA ALA A 155 -8.19 1.43 -17.59
C ALA A 155 -8.88 0.83 -16.35
N ILE A 156 -8.36 1.12 -15.16
CA ILE A 156 -8.95 0.70 -13.89
C ILE A 156 -10.36 1.28 -13.72
N MET A 157 -10.57 2.57 -13.99
CA MET A 157 -11.90 3.20 -13.92
C MET A 157 -12.90 2.53 -14.84
N VAL A 158 -12.52 2.22 -16.09
CA VAL A 158 -13.38 1.55 -17.05
C VAL A 158 -13.78 0.16 -16.55
N ILE A 159 -12.83 -0.64 -16.06
CA ILE A 159 -13.10 -1.97 -15.50
C ILE A 159 -14.10 -1.87 -14.33
N LEU A 160 -13.85 -0.97 -13.38
CA LEU A 160 -14.73 -0.77 -12.22
C LEU A 160 -16.14 -0.33 -12.65
N PHE A 161 -16.24 0.54 -13.65
CA PHE A 161 -17.53 0.98 -14.21
C PHE A 161 -18.30 -0.19 -14.83
N VAL A 162 -17.62 -1.06 -15.60
CA VAL A 162 -18.22 -2.25 -16.21
C VAL A 162 -18.69 -3.24 -15.15
N ILE A 163 -17.88 -3.52 -14.12
CA ILE A 163 -18.24 -4.42 -13.01
C ILE A 163 -19.49 -3.89 -12.29
N LYS A 164 -19.51 -2.60 -11.95
CA LYS A 164 -20.67 -1.97 -11.28
C LYS A 164 -21.94 -2.06 -12.12
N ARG A 165 -21.84 -1.88 -13.44
CA ARG A 165 -22.97 -2.01 -14.36
C ARG A 165 -23.47 -3.45 -14.46
N SER A 166 -22.56 -4.43 -14.44
CA SER A 166 -22.90 -5.86 -14.46
C SER A 166 -23.69 -6.27 -13.20
N ASN A 167 -23.21 -5.88 -12.02
CA ASN A 167 -23.88 -6.21 -10.75
C ASN A 167 -25.29 -5.61 -10.66
N ARG A 168 -25.47 -4.34 -11.06
CA ARG A 168 -26.80 -3.69 -11.10
C ARG A 168 -27.79 -4.36 -12.06
N LYS A 169 -27.33 -5.02 -13.12
CA LYS A 169 -28.20 -5.77 -14.04
C LYS A 169 -28.65 -7.11 -13.46
N ARG A 170 -27.85 -7.72 -12.58
CA ARG A 170 -28.20 -8.97 -11.89
C ARG A 170 -29.21 -8.77 -10.77
N GLU A 171 -29.18 -7.65 -10.06
CA GLU A 171 -30.15 -7.31 -8.99
C GLU A 171 -31.56 -6.94 -9.51
N LYS A 172 -31.70 -6.64 -10.81
CA LYS A 172 -32.98 -6.28 -11.44
C LYS A 172 -33.68 -7.45 -12.16
N LYS A 173 -33.12 -8.65 -12.06
CA LYS A 173 -33.67 -9.88 -12.64
C LYS A 173 -34.15 -10.79 -11.53
#